data_AF-A0A8H3GYP2-F1
#
_entry.id   AF-A0A8H3GYP2-F1
#
_cell.length_a   1.000
_cell.length_b   1.000
_cell.length_c   1.000
_cell.angle_alpha   90.00
_cell.angle_beta   90.00
_cell.angle_gamma   90.00
#
_symmetry.space_group_name_H-M   'P 1'
#
loop_
_entity.id
_entity.type
_entity.pdbx_description
1 polymer ?
#
loop_
_entity_poly.entity_id
_entity_poly.type
_entity_poly.pdbx_seq_one_letter_code
_entity_poly.pdbx_strand_id
1 'polypeptide(L)'
;MQVGPKPNGTGAVNNTRIEDMLFDNFSGTELDTPYVEGSCVTDPCWYAVTNATGKEIVIFDLYPNTTSNIVAKRISGIKPLDHAQPAVICDPTTVSSDVGFVCQNGLYVATEIGYTR
;
A
#
# COMPACT_ATOMS: atom_id res chain seq x y z
N MET A 1 -7.17 -9.38 -22.25
CA MET A 1 -6.49 -8.22 -22.87
C MET A 1 -5.03 -8.61 -23.01
N GLN A 2 -4.47 -8.64 -24.22
CA GLN A 2 -3.04 -8.97 -24.41
C GLN A 2 -2.24 -7.73 -24.05
N VAL A 3 -1.58 -7.77 -22.90
CA VAL A 3 -0.65 -6.70 -22.48
C VAL A 3 0.73 -7.03 -23.05
N GLY A 4 1.51 -5.99 -23.33
CA GLY A 4 2.90 -6.17 -23.79
C GLY A 4 3.74 -7.02 -22.82
N PRO A 5 4.96 -7.39 -23.20
CA PRO A 5 5.86 -8.10 -22.31
C PRO A 5 6.22 -7.25 -21.09
N LYS A 6 6.47 -7.90 -19.94
CA LYS A 6 7.02 -7.24 -18.75
C LYS A 6 8.33 -6.51 -19.11
N PRO A 7 8.51 -5.23 -18.76
CA PRO A 7 9.72 -4.47 -18.99
C PRO A 7 10.89 -5.22 -18.38
N ASN A 8 11.98 -5.29 -19.13
CA ASN A 8 13.23 -5.81 -18.61
C ASN A 8 13.72 -4.84 -17.52
N GLY A 9 13.43 -5.18 -16.26
CA GLY A 9 13.79 -4.42 -15.06
C GLY A 9 15.29 -4.45 -14.73
N THR A 10 16.17 -4.48 -15.74
CA THR A 10 17.61 -4.69 -15.58
C THR A 10 18.46 -3.42 -15.73
N GLY A 11 17.88 -2.22 -15.77
CA GLY A 11 18.60 -1.04 -16.29
C GLY A 11 19.13 -0.04 -15.27
N ALA A 12 18.30 0.41 -14.33
CA ALA A 12 18.69 1.35 -13.29
C ALA A 12 17.62 1.32 -12.22
N VAL A 13 18.03 1.28 -10.95
CA VAL A 13 17.14 1.40 -9.80
C VAL A 13 16.80 2.87 -9.60
N ASN A 14 16.14 3.50 -10.57
CA ASN A 14 15.78 4.91 -10.56
C ASN A 14 14.38 5.13 -9.98
N ASN A 15 14.16 4.61 -8.77
CA ASN A 15 12.93 4.81 -8.04
C ASN A 15 12.81 6.27 -7.57
N THR A 16 11.59 6.78 -7.55
CA THR A 16 11.31 8.13 -7.06
C THR A 16 11.60 8.20 -5.56
N ARG A 17 12.44 9.16 -5.17
CA ARG A 17 12.61 9.50 -3.76
C ARG A 17 11.43 10.36 -3.31
N ILE A 18 10.75 9.94 -2.25
CA ILE A 18 9.69 10.72 -1.60
C ILE A 18 10.05 10.98 -0.14
N GLU A 19 9.77 12.19 0.32
CA GLU A 19 10.09 12.58 1.69
C GLU A 19 9.10 13.62 2.20
N ASP A 20 8.91 13.64 3.52
CA ASP A 20 8.05 14.59 4.24
C ASP A 20 6.58 14.58 3.75
N MET A 21 6.03 13.39 3.52
CA MET A 21 4.63 13.21 3.10
C MET A 21 3.73 12.85 4.28
N LEU A 22 2.65 13.61 4.43
CA LEU A 22 1.61 13.36 5.42
C LEU A 22 0.28 13.06 4.70
N PHE A 23 -0.24 11.85 4.91
CA PHE A 23 -1.58 11.46 4.52
C PHE A 23 -2.46 11.52 5.76
N ASP A 24 -3.39 12.48 5.81
CA ASP A 24 -4.09 12.78 7.05
C ASP A 24 -5.61 12.86 6.86
N ASN A 25 -6.34 12.27 7.80
CA ASN A 25 -7.80 12.36 7.91
C ASN A 25 -8.57 11.75 6.72
N PHE A 26 -8.10 10.61 6.22
CA PHE A 26 -8.80 9.85 5.18
C PHE A 26 -9.90 8.98 5.81
N SER A 27 -11.09 9.03 5.21
CA SER A 27 -12.27 8.25 5.60
C SER A 27 -13.16 8.00 4.39
N GLY A 28 -14.00 6.96 4.42
CA GLY A 28 -14.94 6.69 3.33
C GLY A 28 -15.19 5.22 3.10
N THR A 29 -15.43 4.86 1.84
CA THR A 29 -15.73 3.49 1.42
C THR A 29 -14.80 3.11 0.27
N GLU A 30 -14.18 1.95 0.35
CA GLU A 30 -13.32 1.38 -0.68
C GLU A 30 -14.16 0.54 -1.65
N LEU A 31 -14.02 0.77 -2.95
CA LEU A 31 -14.65 -0.05 -3.98
C LEU A 31 -13.76 -1.28 -4.28
N ASP A 32 -14.01 -2.35 -3.55
CA ASP A 32 -13.20 -3.58 -3.50
C ASP A 32 -13.83 -4.76 -4.27
N THR A 33 -14.87 -4.48 -5.08
CA THR A 33 -15.55 -5.47 -5.93
C THR A 33 -15.91 -4.82 -7.27
N PRO A 34 -15.56 -5.43 -8.43
CA PRO A 34 -14.81 -6.69 -8.59
C PRO A 34 -13.27 -6.49 -8.55
N TYR A 35 -12.79 -5.31 -8.15
CA TYR A 35 -11.38 -4.95 -8.21
C TYR A 35 -10.62 -5.50 -7.02
N VAL A 36 -9.44 -6.08 -7.28
CA VAL A 36 -8.58 -6.68 -6.27
C VAL A 36 -7.19 -6.11 -6.47
N GLU A 37 -6.78 -5.20 -5.60
CA GLU A 37 -5.42 -4.65 -5.57
C GLU A 37 -4.39 -5.77 -5.34
N GLY A 38 -3.20 -5.61 -5.93
CA GLY A 38 -2.13 -6.61 -5.83
C GLY A 38 -2.43 -7.96 -6.49
N SER A 39 -3.47 -8.06 -7.34
CA SER A 39 -3.84 -9.28 -8.07
C SER A 39 -3.36 -9.32 -9.53
N CYS A 40 -3.18 -10.52 -10.06
CA CYS A 40 -2.90 -10.73 -11.49
C CYS A 40 -4.16 -10.52 -12.34
N VAL A 41 -4.37 -9.29 -12.83
CA VAL A 41 -5.48 -8.99 -13.74
C VAL A 41 -5.19 -9.31 -15.21
N THR A 42 -3.95 -9.66 -15.55
CA THR A 42 -3.48 -9.86 -16.93
C THR A 42 -2.51 -11.03 -17.07
N ASP A 43 -2.30 -11.50 -18.32
CA ASP A 43 -1.32 -12.52 -18.71
C ASP A 43 -0.39 -11.97 -19.82
N PRO A 44 0.91 -11.76 -19.57
CA PRO A 44 1.65 -12.06 -18.33
C PRO A 44 1.19 -11.18 -17.17
N CYS A 45 1.37 -11.64 -15.94
CA CYS A 45 0.95 -10.92 -14.74
C CYS A 45 1.85 -9.74 -14.41
N TRP A 46 1.21 -8.62 -14.08
CA TRP A 46 1.86 -7.39 -13.63
C TRP A 46 1.41 -7.07 -12.21
N TYR A 47 2.36 -6.72 -11.33
CA TYR A 47 2.11 -6.18 -9.99
C TYR A 47 1.39 -7.09 -8.99
N ALA A 48 1.49 -8.42 -9.13
CA ALA A 48 1.00 -9.32 -8.09
C ALA A 48 1.85 -9.22 -6.83
N VAL A 49 1.18 -8.95 -5.72
CA VAL A 49 1.79 -8.92 -4.39
C VAL A 49 1.34 -10.18 -3.65
N THR A 50 2.30 -10.93 -3.13
CA THR A 50 1.98 -12.11 -2.34
C THR A 50 1.24 -11.69 -1.07
N ASN A 51 0.12 -12.36 -0.78
CA ASN A 51 -0.79 -12.08 0.34
C ASN A 51 -1.58 -10.77 0.26
N ALA A 52 -1.68 -10.14 -0.92
CA ALA A 52 -2.70 -9.13 -1.13
C ALA A 52 -4.10 -9.76 -1.03
N THR A 53 -5.02 -9.04 -0.40
CA THR A 53 -6.38 -9.46 -0.09
C THR A 53 -7.42 -8.78 -0.98
N GLY A 54 -7.03 -7.70 -1.67
CA GLY A 54 -7.94 -6.82 -2.40
C GLY A 54 -8.80 -5.96 -1.49
N LYS A 55 -8.27 -5.61 -0.31
CA LYS A 55 -8.91 -4.79 0.75
C LYS A 55 -7.97 -3.71 1.27
N GLU A 56 -6.94 -3.39 0.49
CA GLU A 56 -5.84 -2.58 0.92
C GLU A 56 -6.18 -1.09 0.89
N ILE A 57 -6.38 -0.50 2.07
CA ILE A 57 -6.68 0.92 2.20
C ILE A 57 -5.42 1.79 2.26
N VAL A 58 -4.26 1.18 2.49
CA VAL A 58 -2.94 1.84 2.40
C VAL A 58 -1.96 0.88 1.72
N ILE A 59 -1.33 1.32 0.64
CA ILE A 59 -0.31 0.57 -0.09
C ILE A 59 0.96 1.39 -0.14
N PHE A 60 1.96 0.98 0.65
CA PHE A 60 3.33 1.49 0.60
C PHE A 60 4.23 0.45 -0.08
N ASP A 61 4.12 0.37 -1.42
CA ASP A 61 5.00 -0.42 -2.28
C ASP A 61 6.25 0.42 -2.63
N LEU A 62 7.20 0.42 -1.70
CA LEU A 62 8.37 1.30 -1.72
C LEU A 62 9.63 0.50 -2.03
N TYR A 63 10.70 1.21 -2.41
CA TYR A 63 12.01 0.60 -2.57
C TYR A 63 12.94 1.00 -1.41
N PRO A 64 13.87 0.13 -0.97
CA PRO A 64 14.79 0.49 0.10
C PRO A 64 15.56 1.79 -0.18
N ASN A 65 15.66 2.65 0.83
CA ASN A 65 16.35 3.94 0.79
C ASN A 65 15.74 5.00 -0.15
N THR A 66 14.49 4.85 -0.57
CA THR A 66 13.79 5.88 -1.38
C THR A 66 12.82 6.72 -0.59
N THR A 67 12.64 6.46 0.70
CA THR A 67 11.64 7.14 1.52
C THR A 67 12.15 7.55 2.90
N SER A 68 11.74 8.74 3.34
CA SER A 68 11.94 9.22 4.72
C SER A 68 10.79 10.09 5.19
N ASN A 69 10.40 9.96 6.45
CA ASN A 69 9.36 10.79 7.07
C ASN A 69 8.03 10.79 6.29
N ILE A 70 7.53 9.60 5.95
CA ILE A 70 6.19 9.40 5.40
C ILE A 70 5.27 8.89 6.51
N VAL A 71 4.10 9.50 6.68
CA VAL A 71 3.18 9.14 7.77
C VAL A 71 1.74 9.17 7.29
N ALA A 72 0.99 8.12 7.63
CA ALA A 72 -0.45 8.04 7.50
C ALA A 72 -1.11 8.25 8.86
N LYS A 73 -1.77 9.39 9.06
CA LYS A 73 -2.44 9.76 10.31
C LYS A 73 -3.95 9.82 10.15
N ARG A 74 -4.65 9.52 11.25
CA ARG A 74 -6.11 9.64 11.34
C ARG A 74 -6.85 8.94 10.19
N ILE A 75 -6.27 7.86 9.67
CA ILE A 75 -6.93 6.99 8.70
C ILE A 75 -7.98 6.21 9.47
N SER A 76 -9.25 6.54 9.25
CA SER A 76 -10.32 6.03 10.08
C SER A 76 -11.63 5.96 9.32
N GLY A 77 -12.45 4.97 9.67
CA GLY A 77 -13.78 4.81 9.07
C GLY A 77 -13.77 4.40 7.59
N ILE A 78 -12.60 4.07 7.01
CA ILE A 78 -12.54 3.42 5.70
C ILE A 78 -13.06 2.00 5.83
N LYS A 79 -14.02 1.63 4.98
CA LYS A 79 -14.57 0.28 4.92
C LYS A 79 -14.64 -0.20 3.47
N PRO A 80 -14.14 -1.41 3.17
CA PRO A 80 -14.52 -2.13 1.96
C PRO A 80 -16.05 -2.22 1.81
N LEU A 81 -16.56 -2.19 0.57
CA LEU A 81 -17.99 -2.35 0.29
C LEU A 81 -18.52 -3.71 0.73
N ASP A 82 -17.70 -4.75 0.65
CA ASP A 82 -18.04 -6.08 1.14
C ASP A 82 -17.99 -6.22 2.68
N HIS A 83 -17.63 -5.13 3.36
CA HIS A 83 -17.49 -5.03 4.82
C HIS A 83 -16.38 -5.90 5.44
N ALA A 84 -15.42 -6.37 4.64
CA ALA A 84 -14.22 -7.00 5.16
C ALA A 84 -13.39 -6.02 6.03
N GLN A 85 -12.45 -6.58 6.79
CA GLN A 85 -11.51 -5.77 7.54
C GLN A 85 -10.53 -5.11 6.56
N PRO A 86 -10.25 -3.79 6.71
CA PRO A 86 -9.25 -3.12 5.90
C PRO A 86 -7.87 -3.75 6.06
N ALA A 87 -7.13 -3.81 4.97
CA ALA A 87 -5.78 -4.34 4.88
C ALA A 87 -4.79 -3.25 4.44
N VAL A 88 -3.52 -3.63 4.43
CA VAL A 88 -2.38 -2.84 3.95
C VAL A 88 -1.40 -3.72 3.21
N ILE A 89 -0.63 -3.10 2.31
CA ILE A 89 0.60 -3.65 1.73
C ILE A 89 1.74 -2.74 2.15
N CYS A 90 2.75 -3.30 2.80
CA CYS A 90 3.94 -2.57 3.23
C CYS A 90 5.07 -3.54 3.56
N ASP A 91 6.26 -3.30 3.00
CA ASP A 91 7.48 -4.03 3.36
C ASP A 91 8.22 -3.29 4.49
N PRO A 92 8.34 -3.88 5.70
CA PRO A 92 8.97 -3.22 6.85
C PRO A 92 10.45 -2.91 6.62
N THR A 93 11.12 -3.53 5.64
CA THR A 93 12.52 -3.26 5.30
C THR A 93 12.69 -1.99 4.46
N THR A 94 11.60 -1.42 3.95
CA THR A 94 11.61 -0.23 3.07
C THR A 94 11.31 1.07 3.81
N VAL A 95 10.79 0.97 5.04
CA VAL A 95 10.48 2.11 5.92
C VAL A 95 11.50 2.19 7.05
N SER A 96 11.87 3.40 7.45
CA SER A 96 12.90 3.65 8.47
C SER A 96 12.35 4.17 9.81
N SER A 97 11.04 4.41 9.87
CA SER A 97 10.33 4.92 11.04
C SER A 97 8.92 4.34 11.09
N ASP A 98 8.23 4.57 12.21
CA ASP A 98 6.79 4.35 12.28
C ASP A 98 6.10 5.21 11.21
N VAL A 99 5.20 4.60 10.44
CA VAL A 99 4.46 5.21 9.33
C VAL A 99 2.98 5.48 9.67
N GLY A 100 2.58 5.25 10.93
CA GLY A 100 1.21 5.45 11.41
C GLY A 100 0.34 4.19 11.38
N PHE A 101 0.90 3.07 10.94
CA PHE A 101 0.30 1.74 10.99
C PHE A 101 1.38 0.66 11.00
N VAL A 102 1.01 -0.55 11.41
CA VAL A 102 1.90 -1.72 11.35
C VAL A 102 2.21 -2.02 9.89
N CYS A 103 3.45 -1.76 9.47
CA CYS A 103 3.90 -2.04 8.12
C CYS A 103 4.01 -3.55 7.87
N GLN A 104 3.02 -4.11 7.17
CA GLN A 104 2.92 -5.52 6.81
C GLN A 104 2.07 -5.70 5.55
N ASN A 105 2.00 -6.92 5.03
CA ASN A 105 0.91 -7.35 4.17
C ASN A 105 -0.16 -8.02 5.04
N GLY A 106 -1.35 -7.42 5.14
CA GLY A 106 -2.44 -7.94 5.98
C GLY A 106 -3.26 -6.84 6.64
N LEU A 107 -3.88 -7.12 7.79
CA LEU A 107 -4.83 -6.19 8.43
C LEU A 107 -4.22 -4.82 8.72
N TYR A 108 -5.01 -3.77 8.49
CA TYR A 108 -4.69 -2.41 8.93
C TYR A 108 -4.79 -2.33 10.46
N VAL A 109 -3.66 -2.01 11.09
CA VAL A 109 -3.57 -1.74 12.53
C VAL A 109 -2.81 -0.44 12.71
N ALA A 110 -3.50 0.61 13.15
CA ALA A 110 -2.86 1.89 13.42
C ALA A 110 -1.86 1.79 14.59
N THR A 111 -0.75 2.51 14.48
CA THR A 111 0.21 2.70 15.58
C THR A 111 -0.11 3.96 16.39
N GLU A 112 0.64 4.19 17.47
CA GLU A 112 0.47 5.38 18.33
C GLU A 112 0.57 6.69 17.53
N ILE A 113 1.50 6.80 16.57
CA ILE A 113 1.60 8.03 15.78
C ILE A 113 0.43 8.20 14.79
N GLY A 114 -0.21 7.09 14.39
CA GLY A 114 -1.38 7.10 13.52
C GLY A 114 -2.64 7.63 14.23
N TYR A 115 -2.71 7.45 15.55
CA TYR A 115 -3.81 7.94 16.40
C TYR A 115 -3.63 9.38 16.89
N THR A 116 -2.39 9.89 16.96
CA THR A 116 -2.13 11.21 17.56
C THR A 116 -2.68 12.33 16.67
N ARG A 117 -3.46 13.20 17.31
CA ARG A 117 -4.07 14.41 16.74
C ARG A 117 -3.04 15.50 16.45
#